data_AF-A0AAV5UIK8-F1
#
_entry.id   AF-A0AAV5UIK8-F1
#
_cell.length_a   1.000
_cell.length_b   1.000
_cell.length_c   1.000
_cell.angle_alpha   90.00
_cell.angle_beta   90.00
_cell.angle_gamma   90.00
#
_symmetry.space_group_name_H-M   'P 1'
#
loop_
_entity.id
_entity.type
_entity.pdbx_description
1 polymer ?
#
loop_
_entity_poly.entity_id
_entity_poly.type
_entity_poly.pdbx_seq_one_letter_code
_entity_poly.pdbx_strand_id
1 'polypeptide(L)'
;MDCLNDHLNRTCDLFGERSCNSGDQTFTEDGSDLFGQRINYEFFTRNYKEDELNKIVFESEQLAVTREQAFFYLFGITSCRKIRPEYDHTDVHSAWQVRINGVLTQMPQFAKAFSCSPDQAMFPDEKQCHLFGPDAK
;
A
#
# COMPACT_ATOMS: atom_id res chain seq x y z
N MET A 1 -13.49 4.09 10.75
CA MET A 1 -12.95 2.74 11.05
C MET A 1 -13.40 1.77 9.97
N ASP A 2 -14.72 1.62 9.81
CA ASP A 2 -15.38 0.72 8.86
C ASP A 2 -14.78 0.77 7.43
N CYS A 3 -14.54 1.97 6.88
CA CYS A 3 -13.93 2.12 5.55
C CYS A 3 -12.65 1.30 5.37
N LEU A 4 -11.70 1.41 6.31
CA LEU A 4 -10.41 0.73 6.16
C LEU A 4 -10.55 -0.78 6.37
N ASN A 5 -11.38 -1.20 7.33
CA ASN A 5 -11.59 -2.62 7.61
C ASN A 5 -12.28 -3.31 6.42
N ASP A 6 -13.31 -2.68 5.84
CA ASP A 6 -13.98 -3.15 4.63
C ASP A 6 -12.99 -3.25 3.46
N HIS A 7 -12.16 -2.21 3.29
CA HIS A 7 -11.14 -2.18 2.26
C HIS A 7 -10.11 -3.32 2.39
N LEU A 8 -9.61 -3.57 3.60
CA LEU A 8 -8.64 -4.64 3.84
C LEU A 8 -9.26 -6.04 3.73
N ASN A 9 -10.53 -6.19 4.09
CA ASN A 9 -11.26 -7.43 3.85
C ASN A 9 -11.42 -7.72 2.34
N ARG A 10 -11.67 -6.69 1.52
CA ARG A 10 -11.66 -6.89 0.05
C ARG A 10 -10.26 -7.16 -0.49
N THR A 11 -9.25 -6.49 0.05
CA THR A 11 -7.85 -6.72 -0.30
C THR A 11 -7.43 -8.15 0.04
N CYS A 12 -7.93 -8.70 1.14
CA CYS A 12 -7.78 -10.10 1.51
C CYS A 12 -8.36 -11.05 0.45
N ASP A 13 -9.52 -10.76 -0.14
CA ASP A 13 -10.09 -11.60 -1.21
C ASP A 13 -9.21 -11.63 -2.47
N LEU A 14 -8.51 -10.53 -2.76
CA LEU A 14 -7.67 -10.38 -3.96
C LEU A 14 -6.24 -10.88 -3.79
N PHE A 15 -5.64 -10.60 -2.63
CA PHE A 15 -4.22 -10.78 -2.38
C PHE A 15 -3.93 -11.69 -1.18
N GLY A 16 -4.97 -12.17 -0.49
CA GLY A 16 -4.83 -13.15 0.57
C GLY A 16 -4.29 -14.47 0.02
N GLU A 17 -3.32 -15.04 0.73
CA GLU A 17 -2.81 -16.38 0.39
C GLU A 17 -3.29 -17.42 1.40
N ARG A 18 -2.81 -17.35 2.65
CA ARG A 18 -3.10 -18.34 3.70
C ARG A 18 -3.82 -17.77 4.91
N SER A 19 -3.62 -16.49 5.15
CA SER A 19 -4.28 -15.73 6.20
C SER A 19 -4.33 -14.28 5.77
N CYS A 20 -5.37 -13.59 6.20
CA CYS A 20 -5.51 -12.16 6.00
C CYS A 20 -5.23 -11.37 7.27
N ASN A 21 -5.57 -11.93 8.43
CA ASN A 21 -5.63 -11.19 9.68
C ASN A 21 -6.31 -9.82 9.56
N SER A 22 -7.40 -9.78 8.80
CA SER A 22 -8.29 -8.65 8.59
C SER A 22 -9.03 -8.17 9.84
N GLY A 23 -9.09 -6.89 10.20
CA GLY A 23 -10.29 -6.36 10.86
C GLY A 23 -10.05 -5.44 12.05
N ASP A 24 -11.03 -5.37 12.94
CA ASP A 24 -11.05 -4.41 14.06
C ASP A 24 -9.80 -4.53 14.95
N GLN A 25 -9.28 -5.74 15.13
CA GLN A 25 -8.08 -6.01 15.91
C GLN A 25 -6.80 -5.43 15.29
N THR A 26 -6.79 -5.17 13.98
CA THR A 26 -5.63 -4.66 13.24
C THR A 26 -5.74 -3.20 12.84
N PHE A 27 -6.91 -2.58 13.04
CA PHE A 27 -7.21 -1.21 12.61
C PHE A 27 -6.16 -0.18 13.01
N THR A 28 -5.63 -0.24 14.24
CA THR A 28 -4.65 0.74 14.72
C THR A 28 -3.36 0.69 13.90
N GLU A 29 -2.86 -0.50 13.60
CA GLU A 29 -1.64 -0.69 12.80
C GLU A 29 -1.92 -0.35 11.33
N ASP A 30 -2.99 -0.91 10.77
CA ASP A 30 -3.34 -0.70 9.37
C ASP A 30 -3.62 0.78 9.05
N GLY A 31 -4.31 1.48 9.96
CA GLY A 31 -4.56 2.90 9.84
C GLY A 31 -3.28 3.72 9.96
N SER A 32 -2.36 3.31 10.84
CA SER A 32 -1.05 3.94 11.00
C SER A 32 -0.19 3.77 9.75
N ASP A 33 -0.22 2.61 9.09
CA ASP A 33 0.52 2.38 7.85
C ASP A 33 -0.01 3.23 6.70
N LEU A 34 -1.33 3.23 6.50
CA LEU A 34 -1.92 4.00 5.42
C LEU A 34 -1.60 5.49 5.58
N PHE A 35 -1.76 6.00 6.79
CA PHE A 35 -1.50 7.41 7.08
C PHE A 35 -0.01 7.74 6.99
N GLY A 36 0.84 6.92 7.61
CA GLY A 36 2.29 7.09 7.58
C GLY A 36 2.82 7.05 6.15
N GLN A 37 2.33 6.14 5.32
CA GLN A 37 2.76 6.02 3.93
C GLN A 37 2.34 7.22 3.07
N ARG A 38 1.14 7.78 3.32
CA ARG A 38 0.70 9.02 2.67
C ARG A 38 1.56 10.22 3.06
N ILE A 39 1.88 10.39 4.35
CA ILE A 39 2.81 11.43 4.81
C ILE A 39 4.19 11.25 4.19
N ASN A 40 4.71 10.02 4.19
CA ASN A 40 6.01 9.71 3.61
C ASN A 40 6.07 10.08 2.13
N TYR A 41 5.02 9.75 1.37
CA TYR A 41 4.93 10.08 -0.06
C TYR A 41 4.79 11.59 -0.28
N GLU A 42 3.99 12.28 0.53
CA GLU A 42 3.87 13.74 0.48
C GLU A 42 5.21 14.42 0.76
N PHE A 43 5.93 14.00 1.81
CA PHE A 43 7.25 14.51 2.11
C PHE A 43 8.23 14.22 0.97
N PHE A 44 8.25 12.98 0.47
CA PHE A 44 9.09 12.57 -0.64
C PHE A 44 8.88 13.44 -1.88
N THR A 45 7.64 13.64 -2.31
CA THR A 45 7.32 14.44 -3.51
C THR A 45 7.54 15.94 -3.32
N ARG A 46 7.45 16.47 -2.09
CA ARG A 46 7.83 17.87 -1.80
C ARG A 46 9.33 18.14 -1.93
N ASN A 47 10.17 17.12 -1.79
CA ASN A 47 11.63 17.24 -1.84
C ASN A 47 12.23 17.03 -3.23
N TYR A 48 11.42 16.67 -4.23
CA TYR A 48 11.89 16.42 -5.59
C TYR A 48 11.01 17.13 -6.62
N LYS A 49 11.65 17.65 -7.67
CA LYS A 49 10.92 18.14 -8.84
C LYS A 49 10.40 16.97 -9.69
N GLU A 50 9.45 17.25 -10.57
CA GLU A 50 8.83 16.22 -11.43
C GLU A 50 9.86 15.51 -12.33
N ASP A 51 10.83 16.23 -12.89
CA ASP A 51 11.92 15.64 -13.69
C ASP A 51 12.83 14.74 -12.86
N GLU A 52 13.01 15.06 -11.57
CA GLU A 52 13.77 14.24 -10.64
C GLU A 52 13.01 12.97 -10.20
N LEU A 53 11.69 13.07 -10.03
CA LEU A 53 10.81 11.93 -9.74
C LEU A 53 10.78 10.92 -10.90
N ASN A 54 10.78 11.43 -12.13
CA ASN A 54 10.76 10.64 -13.36
C ASN A 54 12.13 10.06 -13.75
N LYS A 55 13.21 10.44 -13.05
CA LYS A 55 14.55 9.93 -13.33
C LYS A 55 14.61 8.42 -13.07
N ILE A 56 15.14 7.66 -14.02
CA ILE A 56 15.46 6.24 -13.84
C ILE A 56 16.58 6.11 -12.81
N VAL A 57 16.31 5.41 -11.71
CA VAL A 57 17.26 5.17 -10.60
C VAL A 57 17.74 3.72 -10.54
N PHE A 58 17.06 2.82 -11.24
CA PHE A 58 17.47 1.45 -11.43
C PHE A 58 17.06 1.00 -12.83
N GLU A 59 17.96 0.33 -13.54
CA GLU A 59 17.72 -0.19 -14.88
C GLU A 59 18.42 -1.55 -15.03
N SER A 60 17.71 -2.46 -15.67
CA SER A 60 18.14 -3.80 -16.06
C SER A 60 17.56 -4.13 -17.44
N GLU A 61 17.93 -5.26 -18.02
CA GLU A 61 17.44 -5.67 -19.34
C GLU A 61 15.91 -5.76 -19.43
N GLN A 62 15.21 -6.07 -18.34
CA GLN A 62 13.75 -6.23 -18.33
C GLN A 62 13.00 -5.14 -17.55
N LEU A 63 13.70 -4.26 -16.84
CA LEU A 63 13.05 -3.35 -15.89
C LEU A 63 13.80 -2.01 -15.79
N ALA A 64 13.08 -0.92 -16.03
CA ALA A 64 13.50 0.44 -15.74
C ALA A 64 12.57 1.03 -14.66
N VAL A 65 13.14 1.56 -13.60
CA VAL A 65 12.41 2.04 -12.41
C VAL A 65 12.71 3.52 -12.20
N THR A 66 11.66 4.34 -12.23
CA THR A 66 11.76 5.76 -11.88
C THR A 66 11.98 5.94 -10.38
N ARG A 67 12.47 7.12 -9.95
CA ARG A 67 12.61 7.43 -8.52
C ARG A 67 11.27 7.32 -7.79
N GLU A 68 10.18 7.76 -8.41
CA GLU A 68 8.83 7.62 -7.85
C GLU A 68 8.42 6.15 -7.71
N GLN A 69 8.63 5.31 -8.73
CA GLN A 69 8.35 3.89 -8.63
C GLN A 69 9.21 3.21 -7.56
N ALA A 70 10.48 3.61 -7.42
CA ALA A 70 11.38 3.09 -6.39
C ALA A 70 10.86 3.34 -4.97
N PHE A 71 10.19 4.47 -4.71
CA PHE A 71 9.54 4.74 -3.42
C PHE A 71 8.53 3.63 -3.05
N PHE A 72 7.67 3.25 -3.98
CA PHE A 72 6.69 2.20 -3.76
C PHE A 72 7.30 0.80 -3.71
N TYR A 73 8.31 0.52 -4.55
CA TYR A 73 9.05 -0.75 -4.47
C TYR A 73 9.73 -0.94 -3.12
N LEU A 74 10.31 0.12 -2.53
CA LEU A 74 10.94 0.03 -1.21
C LEU A 74 9.95 -0.34 -0.12
N PHE A 75 8.72 0.17 -0.16
CA PHE A 75 7.66 -0.22 0.77
C PHE A 75 7.34 -1.72 0.69
N GLY A 76 7.25 -2.26 -0.53
CA GLY A 76 7.06 -3.70 -0.76
C GLY A 76 8.25 -4.56 -0.34
N ILE A 77 9.45 -4.22 -0.79
CA ILE A 77 10.67 -5.02 -0.57
C ILE A 77 11.03 -5.12 0.91
N THR A 78 10.94 -4.02 1.66
CA THR A 78 11.26 -4.00 3.10
C THR A 78 10.30 -4.88 3.92
N SER A 79 9.11 -5.09 3.37
CA SER A 79 8.02 -5.87 3.96
C SER A 79 7.94 -7.31 3.44
N CYS A 80 8.84 -7.72 2.53
CA CYS A 80 8.88 -9.10 2.04
C CYS A 80 9.14 -10.08 3.19
N ARG A 81 8.20 -11.00 3.42
CA ARG A 81 8.29 -12.03 4.47
C ARG A 81 7.78 -13.36 3.92
N LYS A 82 8.28 -14.46 4.48
CA LYS A 82 7.74 -15.79 4.21
C LYS A 82 6.37 -15.93 4.86
N ILE A 83 5.37 -16.33 4.09
CA ILE A 83 4.01 -16.57 4.60
C ILE A 83 4.01 -17.83 5.45
N ARG A 84 3.61 -17.69 6.72
CA ARG A 84 3.53 -18.80 7.66
C ARG A 84 2.22 -19.57 7.43
N PRO A 85 2.21 -20.91 7.56
CA PRO A 85 1.00 -21.71 7.43
C PRO A 85 0.04 -21.51 8.60
N GLU A 86 0.57 -21.27 9.81
CA GLU A 86 -0.21 -20.99 11.00
C GLU A 86 -0.24 -19.48 11.24
N TYR A 87 -1.44 -18.97 11.48
CA TYR A 87 -1.66 -17.56 11.76
C TYR A 87 -1.56 -17.32 13.27
N ASP A 88 -0.75 -16.33 13.66
CA ASP A 88 -0.60 -15.92 15.05
C ASP A 88 -1.75 -15.00 15.44
N HIS A 89 -2.76 -15.55 16.11
CA HIS A 89 -3.94 -14.82 16.57
C HIS A 89 -3.64 -13.70 17.58
N THR A 90 -2.41 -13.60 18.08
CA THR A 90 -1.97 -12.49 18.94
C THR A 90 -1.36 -11.33 18.18
N ASP A 91 -1.12 -11.50 16.87
CA ASP A 91 -0.57 -10.47 16.01
C ASP A 91 -1.64 -9.40 15.71
N VAL A 92 -1.33 -8.17 16.09
CA VAL A 92 -2.16 -6.99 15.87
C VAL A 92 -2.01 -6.38 14.47
N HIS A 93 -1.24 -7.01 13.57
CA HIS A 93 -1.04 -6.51 12.21
C HIS A 93 -1.71 -7.40 11.18
N SER A 94 -2.36 -6.80 10.18
CA SER A 94 -2.81 -7.53 9.00
C SER A 94 -1.67 -8.32 8.35
N ALA A 95 -2.00 -9.46 7.73
CA ALA A 95 -1.01 -10.26 7.04
C ALA A 95 -0.31 -9.41 5.97
N TRP A 96 1.02 -9.52 5.89
CA TRP A 96 1.88 -8.58 5.13
C TRP A 96 1.41 -8.32 3.70
N GLN A 97 0.98 -9.34 2.96
CA GLN A 97 0.53 -9.18 1.58
C GLN A 97 -0.78 -8.37 1.47
N VAL A 98 -1.74 -8.52 2.40
CA VAL A 98 -2.97 -7.70 2.38
C VAL A 98 -2.69 -6.31 2.95
N ARG A 99 -1.85 -6.20 3.98
CA ARG A 99 -1.43 -4.91 4.55
C ARG A 99 -0.75 -4.01 3.51
N ILE A 100 0.27 -4.52 2.81
CA ILE A 100 1.03 -3.75 1.83
C ILE A 100 0.19 -3.41 0.61
N ASN A 101 -0.52 -4.40 0.04
CA ASN A 101 -1.33 -4.13 -1.14
C ASN A 101 -2.50 -3.21 -0.82
N GLY A 102 -3.15 -3.35 0.34
CA GLY A 102 -4.26 -2.49 0.76
C GLY A 102 -3.83 -1.04 0.99
N VAL A 103 -2.65 -0.83 1.57
CA VAL A 103 -2.09 0.53 1.68
C VAL A 103 -1.85 1.14 0.29
N LEU A 104 -1.26 0.38 -0.63
CA LEU A 104 -0.91 0.87 -1.96
C LEU A 104 -2.14 1.11 -2.86
N THR A 105 -3.17 0.26 -2.78
CA THR A 105 -4.45 0.46 -3.49
C THR A 105 -5.27 1.62 -2.91
N GLN A 106 -4.98 2.06 -1.68
CA GLN A 106 -5.52 3.30 -1.11
C GLN A 106 -4.74 4.57 -1.50
N MET A 107 -3.74 4.45 -2.38
CA MET A 107 -2.92 5.56 -2.86
C MET A 107 -3.00 5.65 -4.40
N PRO A 108 -3.84 6.53 -4.99
CA PRO A 108 -3.90 6.66 -6.46
C PRO A 108 -2.57 7.08 -7.09
N GLN A 109 -1.67 7.64 -6.31
CA GLN A 109 -0.31 7.95 -6.72
C GLN A 109 0.46 6.68 -7.10
N PHE A 110 0.22 5.55 -6.43
CA PHE A 110 0.74 4.25 -6.84
C PHE A 110 0.21 3.88 -8.23
N ALA A 111 -1.11 3.91 -8.42
CA ALA A 111 -1.71 3.59 -9.71
C ALA A 111 -1.21 4.49 -10.85
N LYS A 112 -0.98 5.79 -10.56
CA LYS A 112 -0.37 6.72 -11.51
C LYS A 112 1.08 6.33 -11.83
N ALA A 113 1.91 6.09 -10.82
CA ALA A 113 3.33 5.78 -10.99
C ALA A 113 3.57 4.48 -11.77
N PHE A 114 2.66 3.51 -11.66
CA PHE A 114 2.71 2.23 -12.39
C PHE A 114 1.78 2.17 -13.61
N SER A 115 1.08 3.27 -13.92
CA SER A 115 0.09 3.33 -15.02
C SER A 115 -0.92 2.19 -14.96
N CYS A 116 -1.46 1.91 -13.77
CA CYS A 116 -2.43 0.83 -13.57
C CYS A 116 -3.72 1.08 -14.35
N SER A 117 -4.18 0.05 -15.07
CA SER A 117 -5.46 0.07 -15.78
C SER A 117 -6.63 -0.30 -14.85
N PRO A 118 -7.86 0.19 -15.09
CA PRO A 118 -9.02 -0.09 -14.23
C PRO A 118 -9.40 -1.56 -14.04
N ASP A 119 -8.96 -2.44 -14.95
CA ASP A 119 -9.17 -3.88 -14.91
C ASP A 119 -8.13 -4.63 -14.05
N GLN A 120 -7.11 -3.93 -13.54
CA GLN A 120 -6.05 -4.53 -12.74
C GLN A 120 -6.39 -4.47 -11.24
N ALA A 121 -6.03 -5.53 -10.50
CA ALA A 121 -6.34 -5.66 -9.09
C ALA A 121 -5.76 -4.55 -8.19
N MET A 122 -4.66 -3.91 -8.61
CA MET A 122 -4.03 -2.82 -7.86
C MET A 122 -4.61 -1.43 -8.18
N PHE A 123 -5.67 -1.35 -8.99
CA PHE A 123 -6.32 -0.09 -9.31
C PHE A 123 -7.23 0.37 -8.15
N PRO A 124 -7.18 1.65 -7.72
CA PRO A 124 -8.00 2.21 -6.65
C PRO A 124 -9.44 2.45 -7.12
N ASP A 125 -10.24 1.41 -7.26
CA ASP A 125 -11.66 1.52 -7.67
C ASP A 125 -12.61 1.92 -6.53
N GLU A 126 -12.11 1.93 -5.29
CA GLU A 126 -12.84 2.35 -4.10
C GLU A 126 -12.64 3.82 -3.74
N LYS A 127 -13.54 4.33 -2.88
CA LYS A 127 -13.33 5.61 -2.21
C LYS A 127 -12.12 5.50 -1.28
N GLN A 128 -11.30 6.55 -1.28
CA GLN A 128 -10.19 6.64 -0.33
C GLN A 128 -10.70 6.73 1.10
N CYS A 129 -10.12 5.93 1.99
CA CYS A 129 -10.34 6.03 3.41
C CYS A 129 -9.45 7.13 3.99
N HIS A 130 -10.05 8.16 4.59
CA HIS A 130 -9.35 9.22 5.29
C HIS A 130 -9.59 9.04 6.79
N LEU A 131 -8.57 8.58 7.51
CA LEU A 131 -8.68 8.27 8.94
C LEU A 131 -8.18 9.41 9.85
N PHE A 132 -7.27 10.23 9.35
CA PHE A 132 -6.65 11.33 10.07
C PHE A 132 -6.59 12.58 9.19
N GLY A 133 -6.53 13.75 9.82
CA GLY A 133 -6.49 15.05 9.14
C GLY A 133 -7.87 15.66 8.87
N PRO A 134 -7.92 16.78 8.13
CA PRO A 134 -9.16 17.56 7.94
C PRO A 134 -10.29 16.80 7.22
N ASP A 135 -9.93 15.84 6.38
CA ASP A 135 -10.89 15.05 5.59
C ASP A 135 -11.31 13.74 6.28
N ALA A 136 -10.93 13.54 7.54
CA ALA A 136 -11.21 12.31 8.27
C ALA A 136 -12.71 12.05 8.43
N LYS A 137 -13.14 10.81 8.15
CA LYS A 137 -14.54 10.37 8.20
C LYS A 137 -14.66 8.95 8.75
#